data_AF-A0A3R6RQJ3-F1
#
_entry.id   AF-A0A3R6RQJ3-F1
#
_cell.length_a   1.000
_cell.length_b   1.000
_cell.length_c   1.000
_cell.angle_alpha   90.00
_cell.angle_beta   90.00
_cell.angle_gamma   90.00
#
_symmetry.space_group_name_H-M   'P 1'
#
loop_
_entity.id
_entity.type
_entity.pdbx_description
1 polymer ?
#
loop_
_entity_poly.entity_id
_entity_poly.type
_entity_poly.pdbx_seq_one_letter_code
_entity_poly.pdbx_strand_id
1 'polypeptide(L)'
;MLKGKNFLLKRVISCVLVCAMILGLIPQSVYAAPSEGTDTQKTYSSDGFTITYKEASAWDNYVNAEITLANDTDSAKSLWEIQFSYDGEIDSIWNADIKNHDDGTYVLEAKTYNSTIAAGQSVTLGFMAHGSSAKPAMPESITFADASASEDKKDEDTEGGDSEGTDTP
;
A
#
# COMPACT_ATOMS: atom_id res chain seq x y z
N MET A 1 35.84 -33.66 20.34
CA MET A 1 35.17 -32.36 20.56
C MET A 1 34.99 -31.69 19.20
N LEU A 2 33.74 -31.56 18.74
CA LEU A 2 33.29 -31.29 17.37
C LEU A 2 33.75 -29.92 16.82
N LYS A 3 34.49 -29.89 15.71
CA LYS A 3 34.76 -28.66 14.94
C LYS A 3 34.85 -28.95 13.43
N GLY A 4 33.82 -29.58 12.87
CA GLY A 4 33.81 -29.99 11.44
C GLY A 4 32.49 -29.86 10.68
N LYS A 5 31.36 -29.48 11.32
CA LYS A 5 30.04 -29.47 10.66
C LYS A 5 29.57 -28.09 10.18
N ASN A 6 30.25 -27.01 10.57
CA ASN A 6 29.78 -25.63 10.35
C ASN A 6 30.38 -24.98 9.10
N PHE A 7 31.35 -25.64 8.46
CA PHE A 7 32.02 -25.12 7.26
C PHE A 7 31.34 -25.58 5.96
N LEU A 8 30.78 -26.80 5.94
CA LEU A 8 30.00 -27.27 4.79
C LEU A 8 28.65 -26.56 4.66
N LEU A 9 27.94 -26.29 5.77
CA LEU A 9 26.63 -25.66 5.73
C LEU A 9 26.68 -24.22 5.19
N LYS A 10 27.73 -23.45 5.50
CA LYS A 10 27.93 -22.09 4.99
C LYS A 10 28.25 -22.05 3.49
N ARG A 11 28.94 -23.06 2.95
CA ARG A 11 29.22 -23.17 1.51
C ARG A 11 27.99 -23.54 0.70
N VAL A 12 27.10 -24.37 1.24
CA VAL A 12 25.83 -24.74 0.58
C VAL A 12 24.86 -23.57 0.57
N ILE A 13 24.76 -22.81 1.67
CA ILE A 13 23.91 -21.60 1.74
C ILE A 13 24.40 -20.53 0.75
N SER A 14 25.71 -20.35 0.61
CA SER A 14 26.27 -19.38 -0.34
C SER A 14 26.08 -19.79 -1.80
N CYS A 15 26.07 -21.09 -2.13
CA CYS A 15 25.77 -21.55 -3.49
C CYS A 15 24.27 -21.43 -3.83
N VAL A 16 23.38 -21.67 -2.87
CA VAL A 16 21.92 -21.52 -3.07
C VAL A 16 21.54 -20.05 -3.29
N LEU A 17 22.20 -19.12 -2.61
CA LEU A 17 21.92 -17.68 -2.76
C LEU A 17 22.49 -17.06 -4.04
N VAL A 18 23.59 -17.59 -4.59
CA VAL A 18 24.15 -17.11 -5.87
C VAL A 18 23.42 -17.70 -7.08
N CYS A 19 22.89 -18.93 -6.99
CA CYS A 19 22.06 -19.51 -8.07
C CYS A 19 20.71 -18.82 -8.24
N ALA A 20 20.16 -18.20 -7.19
CA ALA A 20 18.87 -17.49 -7.27
C ALA A 20 18.93 -16.19 -8.10
N MET A 21 20.12 -15.58 -8.27
CA MET A 21 20.27 -14.33 -9.03
C MET A 21 20.64 -14.53 -10.52
N ILE A 22 20.85 -15.77 -10.97
CA ILE A 22 21.17 -16.08 -12.39
C ILE A 22 20.01 -16.77 -13.12
N LEU A 23 18.89 -17.07 -12.46
CA LEU A 23 17.73 -17.72 -13.08
C LEU A 23 16.68 -16.75 -13.66
N GLY A 24 17.08 -15.53 -13.99
CA GLY A 24 16.25 -14.54 -14.67
C GLY A 24 16.18 -14.71 -16.20
N LEU A 25 16.01 -15.93 -16.73
CA LEU A 25 15.84 -16.11 -18.18
C LEU A 25 15.16 -17.44 -18.58
N ILE A 26 13.85 -17.58 -18.34
CA ILE A 26 13.01 -18.43 -19.20
C ILE A 26 11.63 -17.75 -19.36
N PRO A 27 11.14 -17.49 -20.60
CA PRO A 27 9.75 -17.16 -20.82
C PRO A 27 8.89 -18.39 -20.48
N GLN A 28 8.07 -18.29 -19.43
CA GLN A 28 7.09 -19.31 -19.08
C GLN A 28 5.92 -19.22 -20.09
N SER A 29 6.07 -19.82 -21.27
CA SER A 29 4.94 -20.05 -22.17
C SER A 29 4.02 -21.10 -21.56
N VAL A 30 3.01 -20.61 -20.83
CA VAL A 30 1.68 -21.17 -20.56
C VAL A 30 1.53 -22.68 -20.78
N TYR A 31 1.65 -23.45 -19.70
CA TYR A 31 0.99 -24.75 -19.57
C TYR A 31 -0.39 -24.51 -18.97
N ALA A 32 -1.41 -24.45 -19.82
CA ALA A 32 -2.81 -24.31 -19.40
C ALA A 32 -3.34 -25.68 -18.92
N ALA A 33 -3.13 -25.99 -17.64
CA ALA A 33 -4.12 -26.75 -16.89
C ALA A 33 -5.28 -25.79 -16.56
N PRO A 34 -6.54 -26.24 -16.45
CA PRO A 34 -7.57 -25.45 -15.78
C PRO A 34 -7.14 -25.32 -14.31
N SER A 35 -6.41 -24.25 -14.04
CA SER A 35 -6.12 -23.77 -12.72
C SER A 35 -7.40 -23.11 -12.24
N GLU A 36 -8.01 -23.62 -11.18
CA GLU A 36 -8.81 -22.80 -10.27
C GLU A 36 -7.83 -21.79 -9.63
N GLY A 37 -7.38 -20.84 -10.43
CA GLY A 37 -6.32 -19.90 -10.10
C GLY A 37 -6.92 -18.80 -9.25
N THR A 38 -6.56 -18.76 -7.97
CA THR A 38 -6.69 -17.54 -7.19
C THR A 38 -5.74 -16.53 -7.81
N ASP A 39 -6.26 -15.61 -8.62
CA ASP A 39 -5.49 -14.46 -9.04
C ASP A 39 -5.02 -13.72 -7.79
N THR A 40 -3.72 -13.57 -7.63
CA THR A 40 -3.09 -12.93 -6.44
C THR A 40 -2.61 -11.53 -6.75
N GLN A 41 -2.91 -11.02 -7.95
CA GLN A 41 -2.54 -9.68 -8.36
C GLN A 41 -3.63 -9.04 -9.24
N LYS A 42 -3.86 -7.74 -9.08
CA LYS A 42 -4.72 -6.96 -9.98
C LYS A 42 -4.02 -5.65 -10.33
N THR A 43 -4.14 -5.24 -11.58
CA THR A 43 -3.55 -4.00 -12.10
C THR A 43 -4.63 -3.00 -12.48
N TYR A 44 -4.37 -1.73 -12.22
CA TYR A 44 -5.24 -0.59 -12.48
C TYR A 44 -4.43 0.51 -13.20
N SER A 45 -5.13 1.50 -13.76
CA SER A 45 -4.51 2.67 -14.38
C SER A 45 -5.20 3.94 -13.91
N SER A 46 -4.42 4.94 -13.49
CA SER A 46 -4.90 6.24 -13.03
C SER A 46 -3.81 7.29 -13.23
N ASP A 47 -4.15 8.49 -13.71
CA ASP A 47 -3.23 9.61 -13.99
C ASP A 47 -1.98 9.24 -14.83
N GLY A 48 -2.07 8.23 -15.71
CA GLY A 48 -0.92 7.75 -16.46
C GLY A 48 0.07 6.92 -15.64
N PHE A 49 -0.34 6.42 -14.49
CA PHE A 49 0.39 5.42 -13.70
C PHE A 49 -0.23 4.04 -13.88
N THR A 50 0.63 3.03 -13.87
CA THR A 50 0.25 1.64 -13.63
C THR A 50 0.28 1.36 -12.13
N ILE A 51 -0.88 0.99 -11.57
CA ILE A 51 -1.02 0.64 -10.15
C ILE A 51 -1.20 -0.87 -10.05
N THR A 52 -0.35 -1.55 -9.28
CA THR A 52 -0.42 -3.01 -9.11
C THR A 52 -0.67 -3.34 -7.65
N TYR A 53 -1.82 -3.96 -7.36
CA TYR A 53 -2.14 -4.57 -6.08
C TYR A 53 -1.74 -6.04 -6.11
N LYS A 54 -0.99 -6.50 -5.12
CA LYS A 54 -0.58 -7.89 -5.00
C LYS A 54 -0.81 -8.39 -3.58
N GLU A 55 -1.46 -9.54 -3.46
CA GLU A 55 -1.51 -10.29 -2.22
C GLU A 55 -0.18 -11.03 -2.03
N ALA A 56 0.71 -10.48 -1.21
CA ALA A 56 1.99 -11.10 -0.90
C ALA A 56 1.80 -12.42 -0.13
N SER A 57 0.80 -12.45 0.75
CA SER A 57 0.37 -13.66 1.45
C SER A 57 -1.03 -13.46 2.04
N ALA A 58 -1.76 -14.55 2.27
CA ALA A 58 -3.03 -14.52 2.99
C ALA A 58 -3.14 -15.75 3.90
N TRP A 59 -3.78 -15.58 5.05
CA TRP A 59 -4.05 -16.66 5.99
C TRP A 59 -5.34 -16.36 6.75
N ASP A 60 -6.21 -17.36 6.91
CA ASP A 60 -7.53 -17.20 7.51
C ASP A 60 -8.31 -16.02 6.89
N ASN A 61 -8.63 -15.00 7.70
CA ASN A 61 -9.28 -13.77 7.28
C ASN A 61 -8.31 -12.59 7.08
N TYR A 62 -7.00 -12.82 7.10
CA TYR A 62 -5.95 -11.82 6.93
C TYR A 62 -5.35 -11.84 5.54
N VAL A 63 -4.90 -10.67 5.11
CA VAL A 63 -4.09 -10.47 3.90
C VAL A 63 -2.93 -9.54 4.22
N ASN A 64 -1.76 -9.86 3.65
CA ASN A 64 -0.64 -8.95 3.53
C ASN A 64 -0.57 -8.53 2.05
N ALA A 65 -0.80 -7.25 1.79
CA ALA A 65 -0.91 -6.70 0.45
C ALA A 65 0.17 -5.66 0.18
N GLU A 66 0.58 -5.59 -1.08
CA GLU A 66 1.49 -4.58 -1.60
C GLU A 66 0.79 -3.81 -2.73
N ILE A 67 0.94 -2.49 -2.74
CA ILE A 67 0.52 -1.63 -3.85
C ILE A 67 1.77 -0.95 -4.42
N THR A 68 2.04 -1.20 -5.69
CA THR A 68 3.11 -0.54 -6.44
C THR A 68 2.52 0.51 -7.38
N LEU A 69 2.98 1.75 -7.26
CA LEU A 69 2.63 2.88 -8.12
C LEU A 69 3.79 3.12 -9.08
N ALA A 70 3.62 2.78 -10.36
CA ALA A 70 4.62 3.02 -11.41
C ALA A 70 4.24 4.25 -12.23
N ASN A 71 5.12 5.25 -12.28
CA ASN A 71 4.92 6.47 -13.04
C ASN A 71 5.30 6.27 -14.50
N ASP A 72 4.32 6.02 -15.36
CA ASP A 72 4.54 5.84 -16.80
C ASP A 72 4.49 7.17 -17.58
N THR A 73 4.52 8.30 -16.87
CA THR A 73 4.55 9.65 -17.44
C THR A 73 5.97 10.21 -17.49
N ASP A 74 6.13 11.32 -18.23
CA ASP A 74 7.39 12.05 -18.34
C ASP A 74 7.58 13.12 -17.23
N SER A 75 6.71 13.16 -16.22
CA SER A 75 6.74 14.17 -15.14
C SER A 75 6.74 13.54 -13.77
N ALA A 76 7.46 14.14 -12.82
CA ALA A 76 7.44 13.66 -11.43
C ALA A 76 6.10 13.98 -10.75
N LYS A 77 5.54 13.03 -10.00
CA LYS A 77 4.38 13.26 -9.11
C LYS A 77 4.87 13.38 -7.67
N SER A 78 4.54 14.48 -7.00
CA SER A 78 4.88 14.72 -5.60
C SER A 78 3.62 14.72 -4.74
N LEU A 79 3.78 14.37 -3.46
CA LEU A 79 2.69 14.27 -2.48
C LEU A 79 1.57 13.38 -3.01
N TRP A 80 1.93 12.15 -3.40
CA TRP A 80 0.94 11.22 -3.91
C TRP A 80 -0.04 10.80 -2.81
N GLU A 81 -1.30 10.68 -3.22
CA GLU A 81 -2.39 10.16 -2.40
C GLU A 81 -3.21 9.23 -3.29
N ILE A 82 -3.50 8.02 -2.81
CA ILE A 82 -4.36 7.06 -3.51
C ILE A 82 -5.63 6.80 -2.72
N GLN A 83 -6.71 6.55 -3.45
CA GLN A 83 -8.03 6.28 -2.92
C GLN A 83 -8.56 4.95 -3.48
N PHE A 84 -9.18 4.15 -2.62
CA PHE A 84 -9.90 2.95 -3.04
C PHE A 84 -10.94 2.52 -2.00
N SER A 85 -12.03 1.91 -2.47
CA SER A 85 -12.98 1.20 -1.60
C SER A 85 -12.42 -0.17 -1.22
N TYR A 86 -12.55 -0.53 0.05
CA TYR A 86 -11.99 -1.74 0.62
C TYR A 86 -12.95 -2.37 1.62
N ASP A 87 -13.11 -3.69 1.54
CA ASP A 87 -14.00 -4.48 2.39
C ASP A 87 -13.31 -5.05 3.64
N GLY A 88 -12.06 -4.65 3.87
CA GLY A 88 -11.24 -5.03 5.01
C GLY A 88 -10.85 -3.85 5.90
N GLU A 89 -10.37 -4.18 7.10
CA GLU A 89 -9.80 -3.25 8.06
C GLU A 89 -8.27 -3.33 8.01
N ILE A 90 -7.58 -2.20 7.86
CA ILE A 90 -6.11 -2.14 7.84
C ILE A 90 -5.58 -2.12 9.28
N ASP A 91 -4.85 -3.17 9.67
CA ASP A 91 -4.23 -3.31 11.00
C ASP A 91 -2.90 -2.57 11.11
N SER A 92 -2.12 -2.60 10.02
CA SER A 92 -0.80 -1.96 9.97
C SER A 92 -0.42 -1.62 8.55
N ILE A 93 0.33 -0.52 8.38
CA ILE A 93 0.73 0.01 7.08
C ILE A 93 2.20 0.45 7.14
N TRP A 94 2.91 0.30 6.02
CA TRP A 94 4.28 0.79 5.85
C TRP A 94 4.46 1.49 4.51
N ASN A 95 5.44 2.40 4.46
CA ASN A 95 5.70 3.27 3.30
C ASN A 95 4.52 4.16 2.87
N ALA A 96 3.49 4.28 3.71
CA ALA A 96 2.34 5.17 3.54
C ALA A 96 1.73 5.48 4.91
N ASP A 97 0.89 6.50 4.98
CA ASP A 97 -0.01 6.80 6.11
C ASP A 97 -1.46 6.72 5.67
N ILE A 98 -2.38 6.42 6.60
CA ILE A 98 -3.82 6.52 6.36
C ILE A 98 -4.22 7.97 6.59
N LYS A 99 -4.56 8.69 5.52
CA LYS A 99 -5.04 10.07 5.58
C LYS A 99 -6.52 10.12 5.98
N ASN A 100 -7.33 9.25 5.39
CA ASN A 100 -8.75 9.14 5.70
C ASN A 100 -9.25 7.70 5.60
N HIS A 101 -10.25 7.36 6.41
CA HIS A 101 -11.00 6.11 6.31
C HIS A 101 -12.45 6.37 6.73
N ASP A 102 -13.36 6.47 5.75
CA ASP A 102 -14.79 6.69 5.96
C ASP A 102 -15.58 5.88 4.93
N ASP A 103 -16.77 5.39 5.32
CA ASP A 103 -17.71 4.67 4.43
C ASP A 103 -17.06 3.55 3.58
N GLY A 104 -16.10 2.82 4.16
CA GLY A 104 -15.38 1.73 3.50
C GLY A 104 -14.40 2.19 2.40
N THR A 105 -14.05 3.48 2.39
CA THR A 105 -13.07 4.06 1.46
C THR A 105 -11.83 4.50 2.21
N TYR A 106 -10.67 4.04 1.75
CA TYR A 106 -9.37 4.45 2.27
C TYR A 106 -8.73 5.50 1.37
N VAL A 107 -8.14 6.52 1.99
CA VAL A 107 -7.20 7.44 1.35
C VAL A 107 -5.84 7.26 2.01
N LEU A 108 -4.87 6.79 1.24
CA LEU A 108 -3.50 6.57 1.69
C LEU A 108 -2.58 7.63 1.11
N GLU A 109 -1.71 8.19 1.93
CA GLU A 109 -0.79 9.25 1.55
C GLU A 109 0.68 8.84 1.70
N ALA A 110 1.54 9.57 1.01
CA ALA A 110 2.97 9.34 1.04
C ALA A 110 3.64 9.67 2.38
N LYS A 111 4.70 8.93 2.71
CA LYS A 111 5.66 9.36 3.72
C LYS A 111 6.58 10.45 3.15
N THR A 112 7.14 11.29 4.02
CA THR A 112 8.08 12.35 3.58
C THR A 112 9.26 11.83 2.78
N TYR A 113 9.76 10.62 3.07
CA TYR A 113 10.94 10.07 2.37
C TYR A 113 10.63 9.46 1.00
N ASN A 114 9.36 9.19 0.68
CA ASN A 114 8.94 8.60 -0.60
C ASN A 114 7.84 9.42 -1.28
N SER A 115 7.72 10.70 -0.93
CA SER A 115 6.65 11.59 -1.39
C SER A 115 6.69 11.91 -2.88
N THR A 116 7.83 11.69 -3.55
CA THR A 116 8.00 12.00 -4.96
C THR A 116 8.33 10.75 -5.77
N ILE A 117 7.52 10.49 -6.80
CA ILE A 117 7.73 9.44 -7.78
C ILE A 117 8.17 10.10 -9.08
N ALA A 118 9.47 10.02 -9.40
CA ALA A 118 10.01 10.58 -10.64
C ALA A 118 9.47 9.84 -11.89
N ALA A 119 9.63 10.46 -13.06
CA ALA A 119 9.26 9.85 -14.33
C ALA A 119 9.93 8.47 -14.53
N GLY A 120 9.15 7.47 -14.92
CA GLY A 120 9.61 6.10 -15.10
C GLY A 120 10.06 5.38 -13.82
N GLN A 121 9.78 5.93 -12.64
CA GLN A 121 10.08 5.32 -11.35
C GLN A 121 8.83 4.78 -10.67
N SER A 122 9.03 3.98 -9.63
CA SER A 122 7.93 3.45 -8.83
C SER A 122 8.17 3.59 -7.33
N VAL A 123 7.08 3.55 -6.58
CA VAL A 123 7.08 3.36 -5.13
C VAL A 123 6.18 2.19 -4.78
N THR A 124 6.55 1.43 -3.76
CA THR A 124 5.73 0.34 -3.23
C THR A 124 5.40 0.61 -1.77
N LEU A 125 4.10 0.61 -1.47
CA LEU A 125 3.57 0.57 -0.12
C LEU A 125 2.98 -0.81 0.16
N GLY A 126 2.73 -1.09 1.43
CA GLY A 126 2.04 -2.30 1.81
C GLY A 126 1.34 -2.17 3.13
N PHE A 127 0.44 -3.11 3.38
CA PHE A 127 -0.35 -3.15 4.58
C PHE A 127 -0.77 -4.58 4.92
N MET A 128 -1.07 -4.80 6.20
CA MET A 128 -1.76 -5.98 6.68
C MET A 128 -3.20 -5.58 7.00
N ALA A 129 -4.15 -6.37 6.52
CA ALA A 129 -5.57 -6.14 6.76
C ALA A 129 -6.30 -7.44 7.06
N HIS A 130 -7.48 -7.33 7.64
CA HIS A 130 -8.37 -8.46 7.87
C HIS A 130 -9.81 -8.16 7.48
N GLY A 131 -10.55 -9.19 7.08
CA GLY A 131 -11.99 -9.13 6.84
C GLY A 131 -12.78 -9.80 7.97
N SER A 132 -14.10 -9.62 7.99
CA SER A 132 -14.95 -10.14 9.08
C SER A 132 -15.11 -11.67 9.06
N SER A 133 -15.18 -12.29 7.88
CA SER A 133 -15.46 -13.72 7.72
C SER A 133 -14.49 -14.44 6.77
N ALA A 134 -13.90 -13.72 5.83
CA ALA A 134 -12.86 -14.17 4.92
C ALA A 134 -11.85 -13.04 4.73
N LYS A 135 -10.72 -13.31 4.08
CA LYS A 135 -9.78 -12.25 3.71
C LYS A 135 -10.48 -11.21 2.81
N PRO A 136 -10.09 -9.93 2.89
CA PRO A 136 -10.63 -8.88 2.02
C PRO A 136 -10.42 -9.21 0.54
N ALA A 137 -11.31 -8.74 -0.31
CA ALA A 137 -11.14 -8.81 -1.75
C ALA A 137 -10.13 -7.73 -2.22
N MET A 138 -9.54 -7.93 -3.40
CA MET A 138 -8.79 -6.85 -4.04
C MET A 138 -9.77 -5.72 -4.40
N PRO A 139 -9.36 -4.44 -4.28
CA PRO A 139 -10.20 -3.32 -4.65
C PRO A 139 -10.74 -3.43 -6.09
N GLU A 140 -11.93 -2.87 -6.35
CA GLU A 140 -12.43 -2.80 -7.73
C GLU A 140 -11.69 -1.76 -8.57
N SER A 141 -11.24 -0.69 -7.92
CA SER A 141 -10.43 0.37 -8.51
C SER A 141 -9.50 0.98 -7.47
N ILE A 142 -8.37 1.51 -7.94
CA ILE A 142 -7.47 2.35 -7.17
C ILE A 142 -7.14 3.56 -8.05
N THR A 143 -7.38 4.76 -7.54
CA THR A 143 -7.10 6.02 -8.25
C THR A 143 -6.25 6.94 -7.40
N PHE A 144 -5.57 7.91 -8.00
CA PHE A 144 -5.05 9.03 -7.19
C PHE A 144 -6.21 9.88 -6.68
N ALA A 145 -6.08 10.39 -5.46
CA ALA A 145 -7.02 11.34 -4.90
C ALA A 145 -6.80 12.73 -5.54
N ASP A 146 -7.89 13.39 -5.89
CA ASP A 146 -7.84 14.76 -6.36
C ASP A 146 -7.44 15.69 -5.21
N ALA A 147 -6.46 16.56 -5.45
CA ALA A 147 -5.93 17.49 -4.45
C ALA A 147 -6.95 18.53 -3.93
N SER A 148 -8.22 18.49 -4.37
CA SER A 148 -9.26 19.43 -3.93
C SER A 148 -10.10 18.95 -2.74
N ALA A 149 -9.81 17.79 -2.13
CA ALA A 149 -10.65 17.21 -1.08
C ALA A 149 -10.26 17.59 0.36
N SER A 150 -9.26 18.46 0.58
CA SER A 150 -8.97 19.00 1.92
C SER A 150 -9.57 20.40 2.07
N GLU A 151 -10.86 20.47 2.40
CA GLU A 151 -11.43 21.70 2.96
C GLU A 151 -11.08 21.82 4.45
N ASP A 152 -10.60 23.02 4.80
CA ASP A 152 -10.25 23.52 6.13
C ASP A 152 -11.25 23.09 7.21
N LYS A 153 -10.83 22.28 8.19
CA LYS A 153 -11.34 22.44 9.55
C LYS A 153 -10.59 23.61 10.19
N LYS A 154 -11.11 24.80 9.92
CA LYS A 154 -10.74 26.00 10.68
C LYS A 154 -11.33 25.84 12.08
N ASP A 155 -10.44 25.80 13.07
CA ASP A 155 -10.75 25.75 14.48
C ASP A 155 -11.74 26.87 14.85
N GLU A 156 -12.89 26.49 15.41
CA GLU A 156 -13.87 27.42 15.98
C GLU A 156 -13.45 27.73 17.42
N ASP A 157 -12.41 28.55 17.57
CA ASP A 157 -12.06 29.18 18.84
C ASP A 157 -13.13 30.23 19.17
N THR A 158 -14.15 29.87 19.96
CA THR A 158 -15.01 30.84 20.64
C THR A 158 -14.55 30.99 22.09
N GLU A 159 -13.56 31.86 22.31
CA GLU A 159 -13.31 32.46 23.63
C GLU A 159 -14.04 33.79 23.77
N GLY A 160 -14.93 33.86 24.78
CA GLY A 160 -15.04 34.95 25.74
C GLY A 160 -15.41 36.36 25.25
N GLY A 161 -16.67 36.73 25.42
CA GLY A 161 -17.13 38.12 25.45
C GLY A 161 -18.03 38.37 26.66
N ASP A 162 -17.44 38.97 27.70
CA ASP A 162 -18.03 39.40 28.97
C ASP A 162 -19.35 40.18 28.79
N SER A 163 -20.42 39.79 29.50
CA SER A 163 -21.68 40.54 29.54
C SER A 163 -21.89 41.19 30.90
N GLU A 164 -21.81 42.51 30.84
CA GLU A 164 -22.05 43.55 31.84
C GLU A 164 -23.28 43.29 32.73
N GLY A 165 -23.06 43.09 34.03
CA GLY A 165 -24.10 43.00 35.05
C GLY A 165 -24.61 44.40 35.41
N THR A 166 -25.85 44.69 35.06
CA THR A 166 -26.53 45.94 35.40
C THR A 166 -26.83 45.99 36.90
N ASP A 167 -26.27 46.99 37.57
CA ASP A 167 -26.66 47.45 38.90
C ASP A 167 -28.05 48.11 38.81
N THR A 168 -28.97 47.77 39.72
CA THR A 168 -30.21 48.54 39.93
C THR A 168 -30.61 48.46 41.41
N PRO A 169 -30.96 49.60 42.05
CA PRO A 169 -31.03 49.76 43.51
C PRO A 169 -32.23 49.11 44.20
#